data_AF-A0A0D1KWR1-F1
#
_entry.id   AF-A0A0D1KWR1-F1
#
_cell.length_a   1.000
_cell.length_b   1.000
_cell.length_c   1.000
_cell.angle_alpha   90.00
_cell.angle_beta   90.00
_cell.angle_gamma   90.00
#
_symmetry.space_group_name_H-M   'P 1'
#
loop_
_entity.id
_entity.type
_entity.pdbx_description
1 polymer ?
#
loop_
_entity_poly.entity_id
_entity_poly.type
_entity_poly.pdbx_seq_one_letter_code
_entity_poly.pdbx_strand_id
1 'polypeptide(L)' 'MDETRISEIYQGKSPSRNGGELQVIDPPAGFPVPVLPEIPNEHSPGLGDMNA' A
#
# COMPACT_ATOMS: atom_id res chain seq x y z
N MET A 1 9.40 -15.35 -15.93
CA MET A 1 8.73 -16.20 -14.92
C MET A 1 8.53 -15.35 -13.69
N ASP A 2 7.36 -15.44 -13.04
CA ASP A 2 7.12 -14.81 -11.74
C ASP A 2 8.17 -15.30 -10.74
N GLU A 3 9.01 -14.39 -10.21
CA GLU A 3 10.10 -14.71 -9.28
C GLU A 3 9.59 -15.38 -8.00
N THR A 4 8.35 -15.07 -7.62
CA THR A 4 7.74 -15.56 -6.38
C THR A 4 7.09 -16.93 -6.54
N ARG A 5 6.95 -17.42 -7.78
CA ARG A 5 6.23 -18.66 -8.13
C ARG A 5 4.77 -18.70 -7.64
N ILE A 6 4.19 -17.54 -7.29
CA ILE A 6 2.80 -17.45 -6.83
C ILE A 6 1.86 -17.95 -7.92
N SER A 7 2.19 -17.69 -9.19
CA SER A 7 1.41 -18.15 -10.35
C SER A 7 1.24 -19.67 -10.44
N GLU A 8 2.06 -20.47 -9.75
CA GLU A 8 1.90 -21.95 -9.74
C GLU A 8 0.67 -22.38 -8.93
N ILE A 9 0.28 -21.59 -7.93
CA ILE A 9 -0.85 -21.87 -7.04
C ILE A 9 -2.04 -20.93 -7.35
N TYR A 10 -1.78 -19.65 -7.54
CA TYR A 10 -2.80 -18.62 -7.74
C TYR A 10 -3.19 -18.48 -9.22
N GLN A 11 -4.00 -19.44 -9.69
CA GLN A 11 -4.45 -19.52 -11.08
C GLN A 11 -5.88 -20.09 -11.18
N GLY A 12 -6.55 -19.84 -12.31
CA GLY A 12 -7.89 -20.33 -12.60
C GLY A 12 -9.01 -19.44 -12.08
N LYS A 13 -10.24 -19.97 -12.08
CA LYS A 13 -11.45 -19.18 -11.84
C LYS A 13 -11.58 -18.71 -10.38
N SER A 14 -11.84 -17.42 -10.21
CA SER A 14 -12.13 -16.80 -8.93
C SER A 14 -13.45 -17.32 -8.34
N PRO A 15 -13.51 -17.61 -7.02
CA PRO A 15 -14.76 -17.94 -6.33
C PRO A 15 -15.67 -16.71 -6.13
N SER A 16 -15.25 -15.52 -6.59
CA SER A 16 -16.06 -14.32 -6.59
C SER A 16 -17.32 -14.49 -7.45
N ARG A 17 -18.37 -13.74 -7.12
CA ARG A 17 -19.65 -13.73 -7.87
C ARG A 17 -19.50 -13.37 -9.34
N ASN A 18 -18.46 -12.61 -9.69
CA ASN A 18 -18.20 -12.21 -11.07
C ASN A 18 -17.51 -13.31 -11.90
N GLY A 19 -17.03 -14.39 -11.28
CA GLY A 19 -16.41 -15.52 -11.97
C GLY A 19 -15.21 -15.17 -12.86
N GLY A 20 -14.46 -14.10 -12.53
CA GLY A 20 -13.24 -13.73 -13.25
C GLY A 20 -12.10 -14.73 -13.05
N GLU A 21 -10.96 -14.50 -13.69
CA GLU A 21 -9.74 -15.32 -13.53
C GLU A 21 -8.81 -14.72 -12.48
N LEU A 22 -8.22 -15.58 -11.64
CA LEU A 22 -7.15 -15.22 -10.71
C LEU A 22 -5.86 -14.97 -11.50
N GLN A 23 -5.22 -13.84 -11.23
CA GLN A 23 -4.00 -13.42 -11.92
C GLN A 23 -3.03 -12.79 -10.92
N VAL A 24 -1.76 -13.11 -11.06
CA VAL A 24 -0.67 -12.37 -10.41
C VAL A 24 -0.32 -11.21 -11.32
N ILE A 25 -0.47 -9.99 -10.82
CA ILE A 25 -0.18 -8.75 -11.54
C ILE A 25 0.84 -7.93 -10.76
N ASP A 26 1.54 -7.04 -11.46
CA ASP A 26 2.42 -6.09 -10.80
C ASP A 26 1.64 -5.21 -9.81
N PRO A 27 2.29 -4.75 -8.72
CA PRO A 27 1.69 -3.79 -7.82
C PRO A 27 1.19 -2.57 -8.59
N PRO A 28 0.01 -2.02 -8.23
CA PRO A 28 -0.45 -0.77 -8.82
C PRO A 28 0.57 0.35 -8.65
N ALA A 29 0.53 1.34 -9.54
CA ALA A 29 1.30 2.55 -9.37
C ALA A 29 1.00 3.18 -8.00
N GLY A 30 2.06 3.55 -7.28
CA GLY A 30 1.94 4.21 -5.99
C GLY A 30 1.32 5.61 -6.10
N PHE A 31 0.91 6.15 -4.96
CA PHE A 31 0.43 7.52 -4.81
C PHE A 31 1.28 8.25 -3.76
N PRO A 32 1.37 9.59 -3.81
CA PRO A 32 2.06 10.35 -2.78
C PRO A 32 1.50 10.03 -1.38
N VAL A 33 2.40 9.74 -0.45
CA VAL A 33 2.02 9.51 0.94
C VAL A 33 1.66 10.86 1.57
N PRO A 34 0.47 11.00 2.20
CA PRO A 34 0.13 12.20 2.92
C PRO A 34 1.12 12.44 4.06
N VAL A 35 1.62 13.67 4.16
CA VAL A 35 2.43 14.10 5.30
C VAL A 35 1.51 14.84 6.25
N LEU A 36 1.45 14.39 7.51
CA LEU A 36 0.75 15.14 8.55
C LEU A 36 1.52 16.45 8.81
N PRO A 37 0.82 17.60 8.83
CA PRO A 37 1.46 18.86 9.19
C PRO A 37 1.91 18.80 10.66
N GLU A 38 2.90 19.64 11.00
CA GLU A 38 3.27 19.85 12.39
C GLU A 38 2.10 20.44 13.17
N ILE A 39 1.83 19.88 14.35
CA ILE A 39 0.82 20.37 15.28
C ILE A 39 1.55 20.71 16.59
N PRO A 40 1.56 21.98 17.05
CA PRO A 40 2.39 22.40 18.17
C PRO A 40 2.19 21.57 19.45
N ASN A 41 0.94 21.27 19.82
CA ASN A 41 0.63 20.47 21.01
C ASN A 41 0.98 18.97 20.88
N GLU A 42 1.42 18.51 19.71
CA GLU A 42 1.87 17.14 19.49
C GLU A 42 3.39 16.98 19.58
N HIS A 43 4.15 18.08 19.68
CA HIS A 43 5.62 18.08 19.81
C HIS A 43 6.32 17.15 18.81
N SER A 44 5.74 17.08 17.60
CA SER A 44 6.10 16.17 16.54
C SER A 44 6.10 16.93 15.21
N PRO A 45 7.17 16.79 14.40
CA PRO A 45 8.32 15.89 14.59
C PRO A 45 9.41 16.43 15.53
N GLY A 46 9.23 17.58 16.17
CA GLY A 46 10.24 18.17 17.08
C GLY A 46 9.67 19.21 18.04
N LEU A 47 10.56 19.87 18.79
CA LEU A 47 10.25 20.86 19.86
C LEU A 47 10.50 22.31 19.41
N GLY A 48 10.36 22.60 18.11
CA GLY A 48 10.61 23.94 17.57
C GLY A 48 9.67 25.00 18.15
N ASP A 49 8.44 24.58 18.46
CA ASP A 49 7.38 25.37 19.08
C ASP A 49 7.72 25.85 20.49
N MET A 50 8.46 25.08 21.29
CA MET A 50 8.75 25.41 22.69
C MET A 50 9.81 26.50 22.88
N ASN A 51 10.50 26.90 21.81
CA ASN A 51 11.59 27.90 21.87
C ASN A 51 11.29 29.18 21.06
N ALA A 52 10.04 29.36 20.61
CA ALA A 52 9.59 30.52 19.84
C ALA A 52 9.25 31.74 20.71
#